data_AF-A0A6P2AR52-F1
#
_entry.id   AF-A0A6P2AR52-F1
#
_cell.length_a   1.000
_cell.length_b   1.000
_cell.length_c   1.000
_cell.angle_alpha   90.00
_cell.angle_beta   90.00
_cell.angle_gamma   90.00
#
_symmetry.space_group_name_H-M   'P 1'
#
loop_
_entity.id
_entity.type
_entity.pdbx_description
1 polymer ?
#
loop_
_entity_poly.entity_id
_entity_poly.type
_entity_poly.pdbx_seq_one_letter_code
_entity_poly.pdbx_strand_id
1 'polypeptide(L)'
;MPVEALFGGDVVDVEFDRLLVDGVLSPSNWTVRHSDRLYSVMDAAAAGSVVQLAISPFEMSPGADGVSYAADPPDVTGLDGQPAEAFSDFPLG
;
A
#
# COMPACT_ATOMS: atom_id res chain seq x y z
N MET A 1 -0.53 -11.98 0.34
CA MET A 1 -1.14 -11.15 1.40
C MET A 1 -0.09 -10.18 1.92
N PRO A 2 -0.47 -8.98 2.39
CA PRO A 2 0.46 -8.12 3.11
C PRO A 2 0.91 -8.82 4.41
N VAL A 3 2.20 -8.68 4.76
CA VAL A 3 2.80 -9.22 5.99
C VAL A 3 3.28 -8.13 6.93
N GLU A 4 3.58 -6.94 6.38
CA GLU A 4 4.01 -5.77 7.14
C GLU A 4 3.66 -4.50 6.36
N ALA A 5 3.39 -3.41 7.06
CA ALA A 5 3.27 -2.09 6.45
C ALA A 5 3.91 -1.07 7.38
N LEU A 6 4.82 -0.26 6.85
CA LEU A 6 5.65 0.66 7.62
C LEU A 6 5.50 2.09 7.12
N PHE A 7 5.44 3.03 8.06
CA PHE A 7 5.40 4.45 7.74
C PHE A 7 6.80 5.09 7.77
N GLY A 8 7.21 5.68 6.65
CA GLY A 8 8.50 6.33 6.44
C GLY A 8 8.47 7.88 6.44
N GLY A 9 7.34 8.52 6.73
CA GLY A 9 7.17 9.98 6.69
C GLY A 9 6.32 10.47 5.53
N ASP A 10 6.85 10.42 4.31
CA ASP A 10 6.12 10.73 3.07
C ASP A 10 5.69 9.47 2.30
N VAL A 11 6.11 8.30 2.78
CA VAL A 11 5.93 7.02 2.14
C VAL A 11 5.36 5.99 3.10
N VAL A 12 4.53 5.10 2.58
CA VAL A 12 4.12 3.84 3.22
C VAL A 12 4.64 2.68 2.39
N ASP A 13 5.46 1.82 2.99
CA ASP A 13 5.91 0.57 2.36
C ASP A 13 5.00 -0.57 2.83
N VAL A 14 4.47 -1.36 1.90
CA VAL A 14 3.62 -2.53 2.17
C VAL A 14 4.32 -3.78 1.66
N GLU A 15 4.82 -4.61 2.57
CA GLU A 15 5.52 -5.86 2.27
C GLU A 15 4.52 -7.00 2.04
N PHE A 16 4.71 -7.78 0.98
CA PHE A 16 3.91 -8.95 0.64
C PHE A 16 4.65 -10.25 0.92
N ASP A 17 3.88 -11.31 1.21
CA ASP A 17 4.37 -12.69 1.39
C ASP A 17 5.00 -13.33 0.13
N ARG A 18 5.13 -12.59 -0.96
CA ARG A 18 5.56 -13.08 -2.28
C ARG A 18 6.23 -11.96 -3.08
N LEU A 19 7.04 -12.36 -4.07
CA LEU A 19 7.55 -11.44 -5.07
C LEU A 19 6.45 -10.99 -6.04
N LEU A 20 6.48 -9.72 -6.39
CA LEU A 20 5.55 -9.02 -7.26
C LEU A 20 6.20 -8.77 -8.64
N VAL A 21 5.35 -8.50 -9.62
CA VAL A 21 5.79 -7.92 -10.88
C VAL A 21 6.13 -6.45 -10.64
N ASP A 22 7.39 -6.09 -10.87
CA ASP A 22 7.83 -4.69 -10.75
C ASP A 22 7.06 -3.78 -11.72
N GLY A 23 6.62 -2.62 -11.25
CA GLY A 23 5.89 -1.68 -12.10
C GLY A 23 5.13 -0.60 -11.36
N VAL A 24 4.60 0.34 -12.14
CA VAL A 24 3.71 1.40 -11.64
C VAL A 24 2.31 0.82 -11.42
N LEU A 25 1.72 1.17 -10.29
CA LEU A 25 0.38 0.80 -9.86
C LEU A 25 -0.55 2.01 -9.89
N SER A 26 -1.85 1.79 -9.79
CA SER A 26 -2.84 2.85 -9.70
C SER A 26 -2.94 3.36 -8.26
N PRO A 27 -2.60 4.63 -7.97
CA PRO A 27 -2.73 5.19 -6.63
C PRO A 27 -4.16 5.15 -6.09
N SER A 28 -5.16 5.18 -6.98
CA SER A 28 -6.58 5.14 -6.61
C SER A 28 -7.03 3.82 -5.99
N ASN A 29 -6.25 2.74 -6.16
CA ASN A 29 -6.55 1.43 -5.59
C ASN A 29 -6.17 1.33 -4.12
N TRP A 30 -5.50 2.35 -3.60
CA TRP A 30 -4.93 2.37 -2.27
C TRP A 30 -5.60 3.44 -1.41
N THR A 31 -5.78 3.12 -0.14
CA THR A 31 -6.25 4.08 0.85
C THR A 31 -5.38 3.95 2.08
N VAL A 32 -4.77 5.07 2.49
CA VAL A 32 -4.05 5.16 3.75
C VAL A 32 -4.92 5.97 4.70
N ARG A 33 -5.31 5.36 5.81
CA ARG A 33 -5.96 6.06 6.91
C ARG A 33 -4.87 6.40 7.94
N HIS A 34 -4.98 7.57 8.57
CA HIS A 34 -4.16 7.98 9.70
C HIS A 34 -4.86 8.97 10.63
N SER A 35 -4.96 8.67 11.93
CA SER A 35 -5.70 9.33 13.00
C SER A 35 -7.11 9.74 12.57
N ASP A 36 -7.87 8.78 12.02
CA ASP A 36 -9.22 8.97 11.43
C ASP A 36 -9.28 9.95 10.23
N ARG A 37 -8.13 10.30 9.65
CA ARG A 37 -8.05 11.07 8.40
C ARG A 37 -7.66 10.16 7.24
N LEU A 38 -8.20 10.45 6.07
CA LEU A 38 -7.77 9.79 4.83
C LEU A 38 -6.63 10.59 4.21
N TYR A 39 -5.55 9.88 3.91
CA TYR A 39 -4.41 10.40 3.17
C TYR A 39 -4.56 9.97 1.71
N SER A 40 -4.33 10.93 0.81
CA SER A 40 -4.40 10.63 -0.61
C SER A 40 -3.09 9.98 -1.03
N VAL A 41 -3.18 8.83 -1.71
CA VAL A 41 -2.03 8.20 -2.35
C VAL A 41 -1.80 8.90 -3.69
N MET A 42 -0.60 9.45 -3.87
CA MET A 42 -0.20 10.22 -5.05
C MET A 42 0.51 9.36 -6.07
N ASP A 43 1.29 8.39 -5.60
CA ASP A 43 2.02 7.44 -6.43
C ASP A 43 2.07 6.06 -5.76
N ALA A 44 2.14 5.01 -6.57
CA ALA A 44 2.21 3.64 -6.10
C ALA A 44 3.07 2.80 -7.06
N ALA A 45 4.03 2.05 -6.53
CA ALA A 45 4.89 1.18 -7.35
C ALA A 45 5.25 -0.11 -6.61
N ALA A 46 5.31 -1.22 -7.35
CA ALA A 46 5.81 -2.49 -6.86
C ALA A 46 7.30 -2.65 -7.22
N ALA A 47 8.10 -3.13 -6.26
CA ALA A 47 9.49 -3.53 -6.47
C ALA A 47 9.85 -4.70 -5.54
N GLY A 48 10.17 -5.87 -6.11
CA GLY A 48 10.43 -7.06 -5.31
C GLY A 48 9.17 -7.54 -4.57
N SER A 49 9.20 -7.59 -3.24
CA SER A 49 8.04 -7.93 -2.39
C SER A 49 7.33 -6.70 -1.80
N VAL A 50 7.82 -5.50 -2.09
CA VAL A 50 7.31 -4.25 -1.52
C VAL A 50 6.42 -3.53 -2.52
N VAL A 51 5.30 -3.00 -2.06
CA VAL A 51 4.61 -1.88 -2.71
C VAL A 51 4.91 -0.61 -1.93
N GLN A 52 5.48 0.37 -2.63
CA GLN A 52 5.75 1.69 -2.10
C GLN A 52 4.62 2.66 -2.46
N LEU A 53 4.06 3.36 -1.48
CA LEU A 53 2.98 4.32 -1.63
C LEU A 53 3.46 5.72 -1.21
N ALA A 54 3.48 6.67 -2.13
CA ALA A 54 3.74 8.07 -1.78
C ALA A 54 2.43 8.75 -1.39
N ILE A 55 2.38 9.40 -0.23
CA ILE A 55 1.14 9.98 0.32
C ILE A 55 1.21 11.50 0.44
N SER A 56 0.04 12.16 0.49
CA SER A 56 -0.08 13.59 0.77
C SER A 56 -1.25 13.88 1.72
N PRO A 57 -1.06 14.75 2.74
CA PRO A 57 0.17 15.48 3.10
C PRO A 57 1.25 14.59 3.75
N PHE A 58 2.52 14.98 3.62
CA PHE A 58 3.73 14.24 4.05
C PHE A 58 3.98 14.18 5.56
N GLU A 59 3.07 14.67 6.38
CA GLU A 59 3.19 14.65 7.84
C GLU A 59 2.01 13.87 8.42
N MET A 60 2.25 12.62 8.78
CA MET A 60 1.35 11.87 9.65
C MET A 60 1.83 12.03 11.10
N SER A 61 0.95 12.50 11.99
CA SER A 61 1.22 12.52 13.44
C SER A 61 1.27 11.08 13.95
N PRO A 62 2.02 10.66 14.97
CA PRO A 62 2.01 9.27 15.44
C PRO A 62 0.60 8.79 15.85
N GLY A 63 0.17 7.62 15.37
CA GLY A 63 -1.18 7.08 15.59
C GLY A 63 -1.35 5.70 14.94
N ALA A 64 -2.35 4.92 15.37
CA ALA A 64 -2.61 3.58 14.85
C ALA A 64 -3.64 3.63 13.72
N ASP A 65 -3.20 3.36 12.50
CA ASP A 65 -4.10 3.27 11.36
C ASP A 65 -3.57 2.29 10.32
N GLY A 66 -4.35 2.10 9.25
CA GLY A 66 -4.13 1.02 8.32
C GLY A 66 -4.11 1.44 6.86
N VAL A 67 -3.54 0.56 6.05
CA VAL A 67 -3.55 0.62 4.59
C VAL A 67 -4.59 -0.36 4.06
N SER A 68 -5.34 0.08 3.06
CA SER A 68 -6.30 -0.76 2.34
C SER A 68 -5.96 -0.80 0.85
N TYR A 69 -6.20 -1.94 0.23
CA TYR A 69 -6.07 -2.18 -1.19
C TYR A 69 -7.38 -2.75 -1.73
N ALA A 70 -8.03 -2.03 -2.63
CA ALA A 70 -9.36 -2.36 -3.15
C ALA A 70 -9.42 -2.12 -4.67
N ALA A 71 -8.60 -2.87 -5.42
CA ALA A 71 -8.53 -2.77 -6.87
C ALA A 71 -9.60 -3.62 -7.59
N ASP A 72 -10.32 -3.00 -8.54
CA ASP A 72 -11.13 -3.67 -9.56
C ASP A 72 -10.99 -2.92 -10.91
N PRO A 73 -10.11 -3.37 -11.84
CA PRO A 73 -9.35 -4.62 -11.80
C PRO A 73 -8.10 -4.58 -10.90
N PRO A 74 -7.63 -5.73 -10.36
CA PRO A 74 -6.37 -5.83 -9.64
C PRO A 74 -5.15 -5.42 -10.48
N ASP A 75 -4.24 -4.64 -9.90
CA ASP A 75 -3.00 -4.19 -10.53
C ASP A 75 -1.74 -4.68 -9.79
N VAL A 76 -1.85 -5.09 -8.54
CA VAL A 76 -0.79 -5.83 -7.84
C VAL A 76 -0.85 -7.30 -8.26
N THR A 77 0.20 -7.79 -8.90
CA THR A 77 0.29 -9.17 -9.41
C THR A 77 1.59 -9.82 -8.94
N GLY A 78 1.51 -11.05 -8.42
CA GLY A 78 2.68 -11.85 -8.07
C GLY A 78 3.44 -12.33 -9.32
N LEU A 79 4.72 -12.69 -9.17
CA LEU A 79 5.50 -13.33 -10.26
C LEU A 79 4.92 -14.68 -10.70
N ASP A 80 4.05 -15.28 -9.89
CA ASP A 80 3.25 -16.46 -10.21
C ASP A 80 2.02 -16.16 -11.10
N GLY A 81 1.81 -14.89 -11.46
CA GLY A 81 0.70 -14.42 -12.26
C GLY A 81 -0.63 -14.31 -11.50
N GLN A 82 -0.63 -14.54 -10.18
CA GLN A 82 -1.83 -14.40 -9.37
C GLN A 82 -1.98 -12.96 -8.86
N PRO A 83 -3.15 -12.32 -9.00
CA PRO A 83 -3.38 -11.01 -8.42
C PRO A 83 -3.32 -11.09 -6.89
N ALA A 84 -2.87 -10.01 -6.25
CA ALA A 84 -3.01 -9.89 -4.81
C ALA A 84 -4.49 -9.75 -4.43
N GLU A 85 -4.89 -10.40 -3.33
CA GLU A 85 -6.22 -10.25 -2.77
C GLU A 85 -6.41 -8.85 -2.21
N ALA A 86 -7.62 -8.31 -2.37
CA ALA A 86 -8.02 -7.06 -1.73
C ALA A 86 -8.01 -7.22 -0.19
N PHE A 87 -7.66 -6.16 0.51
CA PHE A 87 -7.64 -6.12 1.97
C PHE A 87 -7.99 -4.73 2.49
N SER A 88 -8.48 -4.68 3.72
CA SER A 88 -8.90 -3.45 4.39
C SER A 88 -8.24 -3.30 5.75
N ASP A 89 -7.86 -2.06 6.09
CA ASP A 89 -7.32 -1.68 7.40
C ASP A 89 -6.16 -2.56 7.88
N PHE A 90 -5.24 -2.93 6.98
CA PHE A 90 -4.03 -3.64 7.37
C PHE A 90 -3.15 -2.73 8.24
N PRO A 91 -2.75 -3.13 9.47
CA PRO A 91 -2.10 -2.24 10.41
C PRO A 91 -0.79 -1.62 9.90
N LEU A 92 -0.60 -0.32 10.14
CA LEU A 92 0.66 0.38 9.96
C LEU A 92 1.48 0.31 11.26
N GLY A 93 2.76 -0.06 11.12
CA GLY A 93 3.77 -0.08 12.18
C GLY A 93 4.57 1.21 12.29
#